data_AF-A0AB35BDL5-F1
#
_entry.id   AF-A0AB35BDL5-F1
#
_cell.length_a   1.000
_cell.length_b   1.000
_cell.length_c   1.000
_cell.angle_alpha   90.00
_cell.angle_beta   90.00
_cell.angle_gamma   90.00
#
_symmetry.space_group_name_H-M   'P 1'
#
loop_
_entity.id
_entity.type
_entity.pdbx_description
1 polymer ?
#
loop_
_entity_poly.entity_id
_entity_poly.type
_entity_poly.pdbx_seq_one_letter_code
_entity_poly.pdbx_strand_id
1 'polypeptide(L)'
;MSYTKTAVLPVSPDEAFALITEPERLRRWLTVSAVVDLRAGGSYRWTVTPGHIAAGTFREVDPGRRIVFGWGWDGNADLPYDASTVTVTVEPADAGSLVTLVHEGLTEEQAKSHAEGWDHHFERLERLATTGDVGPDEWAYAPENLTPVVAAEAALAVLQPILRNLTAEDRSKPTPCADFTCHELAEHLFTSLVQLGATEGAPVSGSLENRVSTLAGRAIDAWHTVDLDGTVPGPGGSQMPASFAAGILPLELTLHAWDFAQASGQSLHISDELVDYVRGLAETIVPAVRGTAFADEVTPAGDATPIDRLAAFSGRTPIAA
;
A
#
# COMPACT_ATOMS: atom_id res chain seq x y z
N MET A 1 24.75 11.31 14.39
CA MET A 1 23.86 12.49 14.44
C MET A 1 22.49 12.05 14.91
N SER A 2 21.67 12.98 15.39
CA SER A 2 20.28 12.74 15.75
C SER A 2 19.35 13.77 15.09
N TYR A 3 18.14 13.35 14.79
CA TYR A 3 17.04 14.20 14.35
C TYR A 3 15.89 14.10 15.35
N THR A 4 15.24 15.22 15.66
CA THR A 4 14.10 15.27 16.59
C THR A 4 12.94 16.03 15.98
N LYS A 5 11.74 15.46 16.03
CA LYS A 5 10.47 16.10 15.67
C LYS A 5 9.46 15.95 16.79
N THR A 6 8.62 16.95 16.96
CA THR A 6 7.52 16.96 17.94
C THR A 6 6.23 17.39 17.27
N ALA A 7 5.11 16.79 17.68
CA ALA A 7 3.76 17.13 17.24
C ALA A 7 2.81 17.09 18.44
N VAL A 8 1.85 18.02 18.49
CA VAL A 8 0.75 17.98 19.47
C VAL A 8 -0.49 17.48 18.74
N LEU A 9 -0.98 16.31 19.12
CA LEU A 9 -2.13 15.67 18.51
C LEU A 9 -3.37 15.87 19.40
N PRO A 10 -4.51 16.33 18.87
CA PRO A 10 -5.74 16.56 19.63
C PRO A 10 -6.51 15.26 19.96
N VAL A 11 -5.77 14.23 20.37
CA VAL A 11 -6.27 12.89 20.71
C VAL A 11 -5.66 12.41 22.03
N SER A 12 -6.28 11.39 22.64
CA SER A 12 -5.77 10.78 23.87
C SER A 12 -4.40 10.09 23.67
N PRO A 13 -3.60 9.87 24.73
CA PRO A 13 -2.32 9.17 24.61
C PRO A 13 -2.45 7.76 24.00
N ASP A 14 -3.51 7.02 24.36
CA ASP A 14 -3.76 5.69 23.79
C ASP A 14 -4.07 5.76 22.29
N GLU A 15 -4.82 6.77 21.86
CA GLU A 15 -5.12 7.00 20.44
C GLU A 15 -3.88 7.47 19.66
N ALA A 16 -3.08 8.39 20.23
CA ALA A 16 -1.80 8.79 19.64
C ALA A 16 -0.83 7.60 19.52
N PHE A 17 -0.80 6.72 20.52
CA PHE A 17 0.00 5.51 20.48
C PHE A 17 -0.49 4.52 19.42
N ALA A 18 -1.81 4.36 19.28
CA ALA A 18 -2.40 3.55 18.21
C ALA A 18 -2.05 4.11 16.81
N LEU A 19 -2.06 5.44 16.62
CA LEU A 19 -1.69 6.09 15.36
C LEU A 19 -0.27 5.74 14.88
N ILE A 20 0.65 5.47 15.81
CA ILE A 20 2.07 5.19 15.50
C ILE A 20 2.44 3.70 15.61
N THR A 21 1.51 2.81 15.99
CA THR A 21 1.81 1.37 16.18
C THR A 21 0.86 0.42 15.47
N GLU A 22 -0.41 0.78 15.26
CA GLU A 22 -1.38 -0.13 14.64
C GLU A 22 -1.24 -0.09 13.12
N PRO A 23 -1.12 -1.24 12.43
CA PRO A 23 -0.95 -1.28 10.97
C PRO A 23 -2.02 -0.51 10.18
N GLU A 24 -3.29 -0.62 10.57
CA GLU A 24 -4.38 0.09 9.90
C GLU A 24 -4.28 1.60 10.09
N ARG A 25 -3.75 2.06 11.23
CA ARG A 25 -3.55 3.49 11.52
C ARG A 25 -2.30 4.04 10.85
N LEU A 26 -1.21 3.29 10.82
CA LEU A 26 0.03 3.66 10.13
C LEU A 26 -0.22 3.91 8.65
N ARG A 27 -1.05 3.07 8.00
CA ARG A 27 -1.44 3.26 6.59
C ARG A 27 -2.25 4.52 6.31
N ARG A 28 -2.72 5.21 7.35
CA ARG A 28 -3.44 6.48 7.19
C ARG A 28 -2.50 7.63 6.88
N TRP A 29 -1.22 7.57 7.28
CA TRP A 29 -0.35 8.74 7.24
C TRP A 29 1.12 8.46 6.91
N LEU A 30 1.64 7.27 7.20
CA LEU A 30 3.07 6.94 7.09
C LEU A 30 3.41 5.90 6.02
N THR A 31 2.55 4.89 5.81
CA THR A 31 2.92 3.72 5.02
C THR A 31 1.89 3.33 3.98
N VAL A 32 2.33 2.65 2.92
CA VAL A 32 1.45 1.89 2.02
C VAL A 32 1.08 0.55 2.65
N SER A 33 2.05 -0.14 3.25
CA SER A 33 1.87 -1.42 3.93
C SER A 33 2.64 -1.46 5.24
N ALA A 34 2.09 -2.14 6.24
CA ALA A 34 2.71 -2.30 7.54
C ALA A 34 2.47 -3.71 8.09
N VAL A 35 3.56 -4.41 8.37
CA VAL A 35 3.59 -5.61 9.21
C VAL A 35 4.21 -5.24 10.54
N VAL A 36 3.55 -5.59 11.64
CA VAL A 36 3.94 -5.19 12.99
C VAL A 36 3.73 -6.34 13.97
N ASP A 37 4.79 -6.84 14.59
CA ASP A 37 4.76 -7.68 15.80
C ASP A 37 5.08 -6.80 17.02
N LEU A 38 4.07 -6.11 17.56
CA LEU A 38 4.25 -5.07 18.58
C LEU A 38 4.55 -5.66 19.97
N ARG A 39 5.80 -6.05 20.17
CA ARG A 39 6.36 -6.48 21.46
C ARG A 39 7.87 -6.30 21.44
N ALA A 40 8.50 -6.22 22.61
CA ALA A 40 9.96 -6.26 22.68
C ALA A 40 10.49 -7.55 22.01
N GLY A 41 11.45 -7.38 21.10
CA GLY A 41 12.00 -8.43 20.24
C GLY A 41 11.12 -8.84 19.05
N GLY A 42 9.97 -8.20 18.84
CA GLY A 42 9.14 -8.39 17.65
C GLY A 42 9.65 -7.56 16.48
N SER A 43 9.45 -8.05 15.25
CA SER A 43 9.87 -7.35 14.03
C SER A 43 8.76 -6.47 13.46
N TYR A 44 9.17 -5.51 12.62
CA TYR A 44 8.26 -4.79 11.74
C TYR A 44 8.86 -4.70 10.33
N ARG A 45 7.97 -4.51 9.35
CA ARG A 45 8.32 -4.19 7.96
C ARG A 45 7.29 -3.22 7.39
N TRP A 46 7.75 -2.08 6.93
CA TRP A 46 6.93 -0.98 6.44
C TRP A 46 7.36 -0.60 5.02
N THR A 47 6.46 -0.71 4.05
CA THR A 47 6.60 0.01 2.79
C THR A 47 6.17 1.45 3.06
N VAL A 48 7.13 2.34 3.27
CA VAL A 48 6.86 3.76 3.60
C VAL A 48 6.25 4.44 2.38
N THR A 49 6.97 4.38 1.26
CA THR A 49 6.50 4.70 -0.08
C THR A 49 6.87 3.53 -1.01
N PRO A 50 6.25 3.38 -2.19
CA PRO A 50 6.60 2.30 -3.11
C PRO A 50 8.11 2.27 -3.40
N GLY A 51 8.70 1.08 -3.34
CA GLY A 51 10.14 0.86 -3.49
C GLY A 51 10.99 1.19 -2.25
N HIS A 52 10.41 1.77 -1.20
CA HIS A 52 11.14 2.22 -0.01
C HIS A 52 10.65 1.50 1.23
N ILE A 53 11.38 0.43 1.59
CA ILE A 53 10.97 -0.47 2.67
C ILE A 53 11.88 -0.30 3.87
N ALA A 54 11.29 0.13 4.98
CA ALA A 54 11.95 0.21 6.28
C ALA A 54 11.63 -1.05 7.10
N ALA A 55 12.62 -1.62 7.76
CA ALA A 55 12.40 -2.75 8.68
C ALA A 55 13.39 -2.74 9.84
N GLY A 56 13.02 -3.48 10.88
CA GLY A 56 13.83 -3.61 12.09
C GLY A 56 13.09 -4.31 13.20
N THR A 57 13.63 -4.19 14.41
CA THR A 57 13.14 -4.86 15.61
C THR A 57 12.70 -3.85 16.66
N PHE A 58 11.52 -4.05 17.24
CA PHE A 58 11.10 -3.34 18.44
C PHE A 58 11.97 -3.74 19.62
N ARG A 59 12.69 -2.79 20.20
CA ARG A 59 13.56 -2.97 21.36
C ARG A 59 12.82 -2.75 22.67
N GLU A 60 11.93 -1.76 22.69
CA GLU A 60 11.08 -1.42 23.84
C GLU A 60 9.65 -1.11 23.38
N VAL A 61 8.66 -1.56 24.15
CA VAL A 61 7.24 -1.23 23.96
C VAL A 61 6.64 -0.97 25.34
N ASP A 62 6.24 0.27 25.61
CA ASP A 62 5.44 0.70 26.76
C ASP A 62 4.11 1.25 26.22
N PRO A 63 3.02 0.46 26.24
CA PRO A 63 1.74 0.84 25.66
C PRO A 63 1.25 2.21 26.12
N GLY A 64 0.79 3.04 25.17
CA GLY A 64 0.29 4.39 25.44
C GLY A 64 1.37 5.44 25.71
N ARG A 65 2.66 5.06 25.73
CA ARG A 65 3.72 5.94 26.23
C ARG A 65 5.00 5.95 25.39
N ARG A 66 5.49 4.80 24.94
CA ARG A 66 6.81 4.73 24.29
C ARG A 66 7.00 3.50 23.41
N ILE A 67 7.62 3.69 22.25
CA ILE A 67 8.24 2.63 21.47
C ILE A 67 9.68 3.00 21.13
N VAL A 68 10.55 1.99 21.13
CA VAL A 68 11.92 2.09 20.61
C VAL A 68 12.10 0.96 19.62
N PHE A 69 12.55 1.27 18.41
CA PHE A 69 12.77 0.28 17.38
C PHE A 69 14.01 0.62 16.56
N GLY A 70 14.71 -0.40 16.08
CA GLY A 70 15.79 -0.17 15.13
C GLY A 70 15.22 0.18 13.75
N TRP A 71 15.99 0.92 12.97
CA TRP A 71 15.59 1.43 11.66
C TRP A 71 16.70 1.20 10.63
N GLY A 72 16.28 0.93 9.39
CA GLY A 72 17.13 0.83 8.21
C GLY A 72 16.29 0.55 6.97
N TRP A 73 16.92 0.65 5.80
CA TRP A 73 16.29 0.48 4.50
C TRP A 73 16.67 -0.85 3.84
N ASP A 74 15.71 -1.49 3.19
CA ASP A 74 15.94 -2.70 2.42
C ASP A 74 16.96 -2.45 1.30
N GLY A 75 17.88 -3.39 1.08
CA GLY A 75 18.94 -3.25 0.07
C GLY A 75 19.99 -2.15 0.32
N ASN A 76 19.90 -1.38 1.42
CA ASN A 76 20.86 -0.33 1.72
C ASN A 76 22.01 -0.84 2.60
N ALA A 77 23.22 -0.93 2.05
CA ALA A 77 24.40 -1.42 2.77
C ALA A 77 24.92 -0.45 3.85
N ASP A 78 24.68 0.86 3.69
CA ASP A 78 25.16 1.90 4.60
C ASP A 78 24.16 2.21 5.74
N LEU A 79 22.90 1.81 5.56
CA LEU A 79 21.86 1.88 6.58
C LEU A 79 20.97 0.62 6.55
N PRO A 80 21.55 -0.58 6.81
CA PRO A 80 20.78 -1.81 6.84
C PRO A 80 19.85 -1.83 8.06
N TYR A 81 18.94 -2.81 8.11
CA TYR A 81 18.02 -2.96 9.23
C TYR A 81 18.72 -2.91 10.60
N ASP A 82 18.06 -2.27 11.56
CA ASP A 82 18.55 -2.05 12.92
C ASP A 82 19.85 -1.23 13.06
N ALA A 83 20.42 -0.68 11.97
CA ALA A 83 21.65 0.14 12.01
C ALA A 83 21.45 1.50 12.71
N SER A 84 20.23 2.03 12.68
CA SER A 84 19.83 3.25 13.37
C SER A 84 18.69 2.97 14.36
N THR A 85 18.30 3.97 15.16
CA THR A 85 17.29 3.80 16.22
C THR A 85 16.27 4.91 16.17
N VAL A 86 15.00 4.56 16.13
CA VAL A 86 13.88 5.49 16.29
C VAL A 86 13.24 5.28 17.65
N THR A 87 13.12 6.36 18.39
CA THR A 87 12.40 6.44 19.66
C THR A 87 11.20 7.34 19.47
N VAL A 88 10.00 6.85 19.79
CA VAL A 88 8.78 7.68 19.83
C VAL A 88 8.21 7.65 21.24
N THR A 89 7.96 8.83 21.82
CA THR A 89 7.29 8.98 23.11
C THR A 89 5.98 9.73 22.95
N VAL A 90 5.00 9.35 23.77
CA VAL A 90 3.67 9.96 23.86
C VAL A 90 3.46 10.40 25.29
N GLU A 91 3.22 11.70 25.48
CA GLU A 91 2.99 12.30 26.80
C GLU A 91 1.65 13.07 26.78
N PRO A 92 0.86 13.04 27.88
CA PRO A 92 -0.32 13.90 27.98
C PRO A 92 0.06 15.38 27.87
N ALA A 93 -0.75 16.15 27.14
CA ALA A 93 -0.62 17.59 26.99
C ALA A 93 -2.00 18.26 27.17
N ASP A 94 -2.03 19.56 27.45
CA ASP A 94 -3.29 20.31 27.69
C ASP A 94 -4.29 20.18 26.52
N ALA A 95 -3.78 20.09 25.30
CA ALA A 95 -4.56 19.97 24.06
C ALA A 95 -4.59 18.54 23.48
N GLY A 96 -4.28 17.51 24.27
CA GLY A 96 -4.28 16.11 23.82
C GLY A 96 -3.00 15.38 24.20
N SER A 97 -2.16 15.06 23.21
CA SER A 97 -0.92 14.31 23.41
C SER A 97 0.26 14.95 22.69
N LEU A 98 1.39 15.09 23.39
CA LEU A 98 2.66 15.44 22.79
C LEU A 98 3.35 14.16 22.30
N VAL A 99 3.55 14.04 21.00
CA VAL A 99 4.33 12.98 20.37
C VAL A 99 5.71 13.53 20.03
N THR A 100 6.77 12.87 20.52
CA THR A 100 8.15 13.21 20.20
C THR A 100 8.83 12.03 19.52
N LEU A 101 9.40 12.26 18.34
CA LEU A 101 10.25 11.30 17.63
C LEU A 101 11.70 11.76 17.70
N VAL A 102 12.59 10.81 18.04
CA VAL A 102 14.04 10.98 17.96
C VAL A 102 14.61 9.85 17.10
N HIS A 103 15.34 10.20 16.04
CA HIS A 103 16.04 9.26 15.16
C HIS A 103 17.55 9.42 15.33
N GLU A 104 18.23 8.39 15.83
CA GLU A 104 19.65 8.40 16.17
C GLU A 104 20.44 7.33 15.40
N GLY A 105 21.76 7.47 15.35
CA GLY A 105 22.66 6.52 14.68
C GLY A 105 22.93 6.84 13.21
N LEU A 106 22.57 8.05 12.75
CA LEU A 106 22.72 8.49 11.36
C LEU A 106 24.02 9.26 11.12
N THR A 107 24.54 9.21 9.88
CA THR A 107 25.50 10.22 9.38
C THR A 107 24.82 11.59 9.23
N GLU A 108 25.59 12.65 8.97
CA GLU A 108 25.01 13.98 8.75
C GLU A 108 24.11 14.03 7.51
N GLU A 109 24.52 13.39 6.41
CA GLU A 109 23.76 13.32 5.17
C GLU A 109 22.46 12.51 5.35
N GLN A 110 22.56 11.34 5.98
CA GLN A 110 21.39 10.54 6.31
C GLN A 110 20.42 11.29 7.22
N ALA A 111 20.91 12.05 8.22
CA ALA A 111 20.05 12.83 9.11
C ALA A 111 19.26 13.92 8.37
N LYS A 112 19.85 14.58 7.35
CA LYS A 112 19.15 15.57 6.51
C LYS A 112 18.05 14.92 5.68
N SER A 113 18.36 13.82 4.99
CA SER A 113 17.37 13.09 4.19
C SER A 113 16.22 12.53 5.05
N HIS A 114 16.51 11.98 6.23
CA HIS A 114 15.47 11.50 7.14
C HIS A 114 14.67 12.63 7.77
N ALA A 115 15.24 13.84 7.93
CA ALA A 115 14.50 15.00 8.40
C ALA A 115 13.37 15.36 7.42
N GLU A 116 13.67 15.42 6.12
CA GLU A 116 12.67 15.68 5.07
C GLU A 116 11.54 14.66 5.10
N GLY A 117 11.87 13.36 5.19
CA GLY A 117 10.88 12.30 5.29
C GLY A 117 10.04 12.38 6.57
N TRP A 118 10.66 12.58 7.73
CA TRP A 118 9.91 12.70 8.98
C TRP A 118 9.05 13.96 9.04
N ASP A 119 9.51 15.08 8.50
CA ASP A 119 8.73 16.31 8.41
C ASP A 119 7.46 16.11 7.58
N HIS A 120 7.59 15.53 6.37
CA HIS A 120 6.45 15.21 5.50
C HIS A 120 5.40 14.36 6.22
N HIS A 121 5.81 13.25 6.83
CA HIS A 121 4.85 12.34 7.45
C HIS A 121 4.30 12.89 8.77
N PHE A 122 5.06 13.64 9.58
CA PHE A 122 4.52 14.25 10.80
C PHE A 122 3.45 15.31 10.50
N GLU A 123 3.60 16.09 9.43
CA GLU A 123 2.52 16.99 8.98
C GLU A 123 1.24 16.21 8.62
N ARG A 124 1.39 15.03 8.00
CA ARG A 124 0.26 14.12 7.72
C ARG A 124 -0.35 13.61 9.03
N LEU A 125 0.46 13.17 10.00
CA LEU A 125 -0.04 12.70 11.31
C LEU A 125 -0.85 13.77 12.05
N GLU A 126 -0.37 15.03 12.07
CA GLU A 126 -1.09 16.15 12.69
C GLU A 126 -2.42 16.43 11.99
N ARG A 127 -2.43 16.43 10.65
CA ARG A 127 -3.66 16.57 9.86
C ARG A 127 -4.63 15.42 10.15
N LEU A 128 -4.15 14.18 10.21
CA LEU A 128 -4.97 13.00 10.50
C LEU A 128 -5.65 13.13 11.86
N ALA A 129 -4.87 13.45 12.90
CA ALA A 129 -5.38 13.58 14.25
C ALA A 129 -6.40 14.72 14.39
N THR A 130 -6.30 15.76 13.55
CA THR A 130 -7.19 16.93 13.60
C THR A 130 -8.47 16.74 12.77
N THR A 131 -8.35 16.12 11.60
CA THR A 131 -9.42 16.12 10.58
C THR A 131 -10.00 14.73 10.29
N GLY A 132 -9.31 13.66 10.71
CA GLY A 132 -9.67 12.28 10.42
C GLY A 132 -9.27 11.78 9.02
N ASP A 133 -8.84 12.66 8.12
CA ASP A 133 -8.40 12.31 6.77
C ASP A 133 -7.28 13.25 6.28
N VAL A 134 -6.21 12.67 5.76
CA VAL A 134 -5.03 13.42 5.28
C VAL A 134 -5.00 13.56 3.77
N GLY A 135 -5.94 12.93 3.06
CA GLY A 135 -5.94 12.86 1.61
C GLY A 135 -4.77 12.04 1.04
N PRO A 136 -4.57 12.11 -0.29
CA PRO A 136 -3.51 11.36 -0.95
C PRO A 136 -2.11 11.76 -0.46
N ASP A 137 -1.15 10.86 -0.63
CA ASP A 137 0.28 11.09 -0.39
C ASP A 137 1.02 11.12 -1.71
N GLU A 138 1.37 12.30 -2.21
CA GLU A 138 2.05 12.46 -3.50
C GLU A 138 3.28 11.56 -3.64
N TRP A 139 3.97 11.25 -2.54
CA TRP A 139 5.15 10.37 -2.53
C TRP A 139 4.80 8.89 -2.71
N ALA A 140 3.56 8.49 -2.44
CA ALA A 140 3.05 7.14 -2.66
C ALA A 140 2.41 6.96 -4.05
N TYR A 141 1.88 8.04 -4.64
CA TYR A 141 1.11 7.98 -5.90
C TYR A 141 1.95 8.14 -7.18
N ALA A 142 3.15 8.74 -7.11
CA ALA A 142 4.03 8.95 -8.25
C ALA A 142 5.42 8.32 -8.02
N PRO A 143 5.52 6.99 -7.96
CA PRO A 143 6.78 6.33 -7.66
C PRO A 143 7.79 6.45 -8.82
N GLU A 144 9.06 6.55 -8.47
CA GLU A 144 10.17 6.43 -9.41
C GLU A 144 10.55 4.94 -9.59
N ASN A 145 11.24 4.61 -10.70
CA ASN A 145 11.84 3.29 -10.93
C ASN A 145 10.85 2.12 -10.86
N LEU A 146 9.72 2.23 -11.55
CA LEU A 146 8.69 1.21 -11.59
C LEU A 146 9.22 -0.17 -12.03
N THR A 147 9.08 -1.14 -11.13
CA THR A 147 9.18 -2.58 -11.38
C THR A 147 7.81 -3.21 -11.11
N PRO A 148 7.56 -4.49 -11.43
CA PRO A 148 6.27 -5.11 -11.14
C PRO A 148 5.88 -5.01 -9.66
N VAL A 149 6.86 -5.12 -8.75
CA VAL A 149 6.62 -5.09 -7.30
C VAL A 149 6.39 -3.67 -6.81
N VAL A 150 7.19 -2.69 -7.26
CA VAL A 150 6.99 -1.27 -6.93
C VAL A 150 5.65 -0.76 -7.48
N ALA A 151 5.28 -1.16 -8.70
CA ALA A 151 3.98 -0.84 -9.27
C ALA A 151 2.83 -1.44 -8.45
N ALA A 152 3.01 -2.63 -7.87
CA ALA A 152 1.98 -3.26 -7.03
C ALA A 152 1.79 -2.50 -5.72
N GLU A 153 2.88 -2.02 -5.10
CA GLU A 153 2.82 -1.15 -3.93
C GLU A 153 2.09 0.16 -4.24
N ALA A 154 2.40 0.80 -5.37
CA ALA A 154 1.73 2.03 -5.78
C ALA A 154 0.24 1.80 -6.10
N ALA A 155 -0.10 0.71 -6.81
CA ALA A 155 -1.48 0.34 -7.08
C ALA A 155 -2.26 0.02 -5.79
N LEU A 156 -1.60 -0.57 -4.78
CA LEU A 156 -2.21 -0.78 -3.47
C LEU A 156 -2.50 0.55 -2.76
N ALA A 157 -1.58 1.52 -2.83
CA ALA A 157 -1.80 2.86 -2.28
C ALA A 157 -3.01 3.54 -2.92
N VAL A 158 -3.23 3.33 -4.22
CA VAL A 158 -4.41 3.80 -4.98
C VAL A 158 -5.70 3.12 -4.56
N LEU A 159 -5.67 1.80 -4.37
CA LEU A 159 -6.85 1.01 -4.03
C LEU A 159 -7.37 1.29 -2.61
N GLN A 160 -6.48 1.54 -1.65
CA GLN A 160 -6.80 1.64 -0.23
C GLN A 160 -7.87 2.70 0.12
N PRO A 161 -7.77 3.96 -0.32
CA PRO A 161 -8.81 4.96 -0.05
C PRO A 161 -10.17 4.59 -0.66
N ILE A 162 -10.18 3.96 -1.84
CA ILE A 162 -11.42 3.53 -2.48
C ILE A 162 -12.13 2.50 -1.61
N LEU A 163 -11.40 1.49 -1.13
CA LEU A 163 -11.94 0.43 -0.27
C LEU A 163 -12.42 0.96 1.09
N ARG A 164 -11.71 1.94 1.65
CA ARG A 164 -12.05 2.59 2.92
C ARG A 164 -13.38 3.30 2.88
N ASN A 165 -13.68 3.92 1.73
CA ASN A 165 -14.87 4.74 1.53
C ASN A 165 -16.06 3.93 0.99
N LEU A 166 -15.89 2.65 0.67
CA LEU A 166 -17.01 1.77 0.35
C LEU A 166 -17.93 1.61 1.57
N THR A 167 -19.22 1.76 1.34
CA THR A 167 -20.28 1.64 2.34
C THR A 167 -21.03 0.32 2.20
N ALA A 168 -21.92 0.03 3.16
CA ALA A 168 -22.79 -1.13 3.07
C ALA A 168 -23.74 -1.08 1.85
N GLU A 169 -24.10 0.10 1.36
CA GLU A 169 -24.96 0.28 0.19
C GLU A 169 -24.24 -0.06 -1.13
N ASP A 170 -22.91 0.10 -1.16
CA ASP A 170 -22.10 -0.25 -2.34
C ASP A 170 -22.01 -1.75 -2.55
N ARG A 171 -22.23 -2.53 -1.49
CA ARG A 171 -22.01 -3.98 -1.47
C ARG A 171 -22.67 -4.71 -2.65
N SER A 172 -23.92 -4.36 -2.98
CA SER A 172 -24.70 -4.99 -4.05
C SER A 172 -24.64 -4.25 -5.39
N LYS A 173 -23.88 -3.14 -5.50
CA LYS A 173 -23.78 -2.40 -6.76
C LYS A 173 -22.98 -3.22 -7.77
N PRO A 174 -23.42 -3.27 -9.05
CA PRO A 174 -22.67 -3.94 -10.10
C PRO A 174 -21.35 -3.20 -10.37
N THR A 175 -20.32 -3.94 -10.77
CA THR A 175 -19.02 -3.37 -11.18
C THR A 175 -18.83 -3.47 -12.69
N PRO A 176 -17.89 -2.70 -13.28
CA PRO A 176 -17.49 -2.89 -14.68
C PRO A 176 -16.79 -4.22 -14.96
N CYS A 177 -16.21 -4.87 -13.95
CA CYS A 177 -15.76 -6.25 -14.04
C CYS A 177 -17.00 -7.14 -14.05
N ALA A 178 -17.44 -7.48 -15.27
CA ALA A 178 -18.66 -8.26 -15.48
C ALA A 178 -18.67 -9.51 -14.58
N ASP A 179 -19.86 -9.87 -14.11
CA ASP A 179 -20.14 -10.96 -13.17
C ASP A 179 -19.93 -10.63 -11.68
N PHE A 180 -19.38 -9.46 -11.32
CA PHE A 180 -19.20 -9.09 -9.92
C PHE A 180 -19.98 -7.85 -9.49
N THR A 181 -20.67 -7.97 -8.36
CA THR A 181 -20.96 -6.84 -7.46
C THR A 181 -19.70 -6.40 -6.70
N CYS A 182 -19.72 -5.23 -6.06
CA CYS A 182 -18.60 -4.80 -5.20
C CYS A 182 -18.24 -5.86 -4.14
N HIS A 183 -19.23 -6.54 -3.57
CA HIS A 183 -18.95 -7.61 -2.61
C HIS A 183 -18.21 -8.78 -3.23
N GLU A 184 -18.69 -9.27 -4.36
CA GLU A 184 -18.12 -10.44 -5.03
C GLU A 184 -16.74 -10.10 -5.58
N LEU A 185 -16.52 -8.87 -6.04
CA LEU A 185 -15.21 -8.39 -6.46
C LEU A 185 -14.22 -8.35 -5.30
N ALA A 186 -14.65 -7.96 -4.10
CA ALA A 186 -13.81 -8.01 -2.91
C ALA A 186 -13.41 -9.46 -2.54
N GLU A 187 -14.36 -10.40 -2.60
CA GLU A 187 -14.09 -11.82 -2.34
C GLU A 187 -13.19 -12.46 -3.41
N HIS A 188 -13.37 -12.05 -4.68
CA HIS A 188 -12.45 -12.37 -5.77
C HIS A 188 -11.04 -11.90 -5.46
N LEU A 189 -10.88 -10.63 -5.08
CA LEU A 189 -9.58 -10.04 -4.78
C LEU A 189 -8.88 -10.75 -3.60
N PHE A 190 -9.62 -11.14 -2.55
CA PHE A 190 -9.03 -11.95 -1.47
C PHE A 190 -8.45 -13.27 -1.97
N THR A 191 -9.21 -13.96 -2.83
CA THR A 191 -8.80 -15.25 -3.39
C THR A 191 -7.59 -15.10 -4.30
N SER A 192 -7.61 -14.10 -5.18
CA SER A 192 -6.53 -13.85 -6.11
C SER A 192 -5.24 -13.44 -5.40
N LEU A 193 -5.30 -12.55 -4.41
CA LEU A 193 -4.12 -12.11 -3.64
C LEU A 193 -3.41 -13.28 -2.92
N VAL A 194 -4.18 -14.24 -2.38
CA VAL A 194 -3.62 -15.46 -1.78
C VAL A 194 -2.90 -16.31 -2.84
N GLN A 195 -3.52 -16.48 -4.02
CA GLN A 195 -2.95 -17.26 -5.12
C GLN A 195 -1.69 -16.60 -5.71
N LEU A 196 -1.74 -15.30 -6.00
CA LEU A 196 -0.63 -14.54 -6.58
C LEU A 196 0.55 -14.40 -5.64
N GLY A 197 0.31 -14.37 -4.32
CA GLY A 197 1.37 -14.40 -3.32
C GLY A 197 1.92 -15.80 -3.03
N ALA A 198 1.28 -16.86 -3.54
CA ALA A 198 1.53 -18.24 -3.14
C ALA A 198 1.60 -18.42 -1.59
N THR A 199 0.79 -17.65 -0.87
CA THR A 199 0.80 -17.62 0.60
C THR A 199 -0.29 -18.51 1.17
N GLU A 200 -0.10 -19.01 2.40
CA GLU A 200 -1.19 -19.68 3.11
C GLU A 200 -2.30 -18.66 3.44
N GLY A 201 -3.55 -19.00 3.12
CA GLY A 201 -4.74 -18.14 3.27
C GLY A 201 -5.20 -17.96 4.72
N ALA A 202 -4.29 -17.66 5.64
CA ALA A 202 -4.63 -17.42 7.04
C ALA A 202 -5.69 -16.31 7.14
N PRO A 203 -6.80 -16.53 7.90
CA PRO A 203 -7.88 -15.57 7.99
C PRO A 203 -7.39 -14.20 8.44
N VAL A 204 -7.78 -13.16 7.70
CA VAL A 204 -7.56 -11.76 8.08
C VAL A 204 -8.89 -11.17 8.53
N SER A 205 -8.91 -10.57 9.72
CA SER A 205 -10.07 -9.89 10.30
C SER A 205 -10.02 -8.37 10.05
N GLY A 206 -11.10 -7.67 10.38
CA GLY A 206 -11.18 -6.21 10.31
C GLY A 206 -11.93 -5.70 9.08
N SER A 207 -11.71 -4.42 8.78
CA SER A 207 -12.33 -3.71 7.65
C SER A 207 -11.98 -4.34 6.31
N LEU A 208 -12.78 -4.06 5.27
CA LEU A 208 -12.50 -4.51 3.89
C LEU A 208 -11.10 -4.07 3.45
N GLU A 209 -10.78 -2.78 3.64
CA GLU A 209 -9.46 -2.22 3.38
C GLU A 209 -8.35 -2.97 4.13
N ASN A 210 -8.53 -3.27 5.43
CA ASN A 210 -7.52 -3.99 6.21
C ASN A 210 -7.27 -5.40 5.66
N ARG A 211 -8.34 -6.12 5.30
CA ARG A 211 -8.25 -7.47 4.72
C ARG A 211 -7.48 -7.44 3.40
N VAL A 212 -7.87 -6.57 2.47
CA VAL A 212 -7.17 -6.44 1.17
C VAL A 212 -5.72 -6.02 1.37
N SER A 213 -5.48 -4.97 2.16
CA SER A 213 -4.12 -4.43 2.37
C SER A 213 -3.17 -5.44 2.99
N THR A 214 -3.66 -6.27 3.92
CA THR A 214 -2.85 -7.31 4.55
C THR A 214 -2.52 -8.43 3.57
N LEU A 215 -3.50 -8.88 2.77
CA LEU A 215 -3.28 -9.94 1.77
C LEU A 215 -2.39 -9.45 0.63
N ALA A 216 -2.60 -8.22 0.14
CA ALA A 216 -1.77 -7.60 -0.88
C ALA A 216 -0.34 -7.38 -0.38
N GLY A 217 -0.16 -6.87 0.85
CA GLY A 217 1.15 -6.74 1.47
C GLY A 217 1.91 -8.07 1.52
N ARG A 218 1.26 -9.16 1.94
CA ARG A 218 1.86 -10.51 1.94
C ARG A 218 2.24 -10.98 0.55
N ALA A 219 1.39 -10.75 -0.45
CA ALA A 219 1.65 -11.15 -1.82
C ALA A 219 2.84 -10.37 -2.41
N ILE A 220 2.87 -9.05 -2.20
CA ILE A 220 3.97 -8.18 -2.61
C ILE A 220 5.28 -8.58 -1.91
N ASP A 221 5.25 -8.81 -0.59
CA ASP A 221 6.41 -9.27 0.18
C ASP A 221 6.96 -10.61 -0.31
N ALA A 222 6.10 -11.54 -0.75
CA ALA A 222 6.55 -12.79 -1.36
C ALA A 222 7.36 -12.53 -2.64
N TRP A 223 6.90 -11.61 -3.49
CA TRP A 223 7.58 -11.26 -4.74
C TRP A 223 8.89 -10.49 -4.54
N HIS A 224 9.05 -9.75 -3.43
CA HIS A 224 10.34 -9.15 -3.06
C HIS A 224 11.46 -10.18 -2.86
N THR A 225 11.11 -11.44 -2.58
CA THR A 225 12.09 -12.52 -2.38
C THR A 225 12.45 -13.30 -3.65
N VAL A 226 11.74 -13.02 -4.76
CA VAL A 226 11.88 -13.74 -6.03
C VAL A 226 12.81 -12.99 -6.97
N ASP A 227 13.71 -13.72 -7.63
CA ASP A 227 14.49 -13.19 -8.75
C ASP A 227 13.59 -12.99 -9.98
N LEU A 228 13.29 -11.73 -10.31
CA LEU A 228 12.38 -11.35 -11.39
C LEU A 228 12.95 -11.61 -12.79
N ASP A 229 14.26 -11.78 -12.93
CA ASP A 229 14.91 -12.19 -14.19
C ASP A 229 14.81 -13.72 -14.42
N GLY A 230 14.38 -14.44 -13.39
CA GLY A 230 14.22 -15.89 -13.39
C GLY A 230 12.86 -16.38 -13.91
N THR A 231 12.54 -17.62 -13.52
CA THR A 231 11.26 -18.27 -13.85
C THR A 231 10.60 -18.83 -12.60
N VAL A 232 9.28 -18.85 -12.60
CA VAL A 232 8.44 -19.43 -11.55
C VAL A 232 7.52 -20.52 -12.14
N PRO A 233 7.02 -21.45 -11.31
CA PRO A 233 6.03 -22.42 -11.75
C PRO A 233 4.75 -21.72 -12.23
N GLY A 234 4.29 -22.10 -13.42
CA GLY A 234 3.05 -21.65 -14.02
C GLY A 234 1.98 -22.75 -14.03
N PRO A 235 0.79 -22.45 -14.61
CA PRO A 235 -0.32 -23.39 -14.69
C PRO A 235 0.07 -24.70 -15.38
N GLY A 236 -0.45 -25.82 -14.86
CA GLY A 236 -0.22 -27.15 -15.44
C GLY A 236 1.22 -27.65 -15.36
N GLY A 237 2.05 -27.07 -14.48
CA GLY A 237 3.46 -27.44 -14.33
C GLY A 237 4.39 -26.85 -15.39
N SER A 238 3.91 -25.84 -16.15
CA SER A 238 4.76 -25.04 -17.04
C SER A 238 5.70 -24.13 -16.23
N GLN A 239 6.71 -23.56 -16.87
CA GLN A 239 7.51 -22.47 -16.31
C GLN A 239 7.11 -21.16 -17.01
N MET A 240 7.08 -20.06 -16.26
CA MET A 240 6.80 -18.74 -16.79
C MET A 240 7.79 -17.69 -16.26
N PRO A 241 8.06 -16.60 -16.99
CA PRO A 241 8.92 -15.52 -16.50
C PRO A 241 8.39 -14.96 -15.17
N ALA A 242 9.28 -14.81 -14.18
CA ALA A 242 8.90 -14.31 -12.86
C ALA A 242 8.32 -12.88 -12.94
N SER A 243 8.95 -12.00 -13.72
CA SER A 243 8.46 -10.65 -14.01
C SER A 243 7.06 -10.61 -14.62
N PHE A 244 6.71 -11.56 -15.49
CA PHE A 244 5.35 -11.67 -16.04
C PHE A 244 4.33 -12.02 -14.95
N ALA A 245 4.64 -13.01 -14.11
CA ALA A 245 3.76 -13.43 -13.03
C ALA A 245 3.59 -12.32 -11.97
N ALA A 246 4.69 -11.67 -11.57
CA ALA A 246 4.67 -10.52 -10.68
C ALA A 246 3.87 -9.34 -11.27
N GLY A 247 3.91 -9.17 -12.60
CA GLY A 247 3.17 -8.12 -13.32
C GLY A 247 1.65 -8.24 -13.27
N ILE A 248 1.11 -9.39 -12.85
CA ILE A 248 -0.34 -9.56 -12.67
C ILE A 248 -0.84 -8.77 -11.47
N LEU A 249 -0.08 -8.71 -10.37
CA LEU A 249 -0.45 -7.99 -9.15
C LEU A 249 -0.79 -6.50 -9.38
N PRO A 250 0.10 -5.68 -9.98
CA PRO A 250 -0.21 -4.28 -10.22
C PRO A 250 -1.37 -4.09 -11.21
N LEU A 251 -1.49 -4.96 -12.22
CA LEU A 251 -2.61 -4.93 -13.16
C LEU A 251 -3.94 -5.18 -12.46
N GLU A 252 -4.00 -6.18 -11.60
CA GLU A 252 -5.19 -6.56 -10.85
C GLU A 252 -5.61 -5.46 -9.86
N LEU A 253 -4.67 -4.98 -9.04
CA LEU A 253 -4.93 -3.92 -8.07
C LEU A 253 -5.39 -2.63 -8.73
N THR A 254 -4.78 -2.24 -9.85
CA THR A 254 -5.11 -1.01 -10.58
C THR A 254 -6.49 -1.08 -11.22
N LEU A 255 -6.78 -2.16 -11.96
CA LEU A 255 -8.09 -2.30 -12.63
C LEU A 255 -9.22 -2.43 -11.62
N HIS A 256 -9.01 -3.14 -10.51
CA HIS A 256 -10.05 -3.26 -9.50
C HIS A 256 -10.22 -2.00 -8.65
N ALA A 257 -9.18 -1.18 -8.46
CA ALA A 257 -9.35 0.16 -7.90
C ALA A 257 -10.29 1.00 -8.79
N TRP A 258 -10.10 0.94 -10.12
CA TRP A 258 -11.01 1.59 -11.07
C TRP A 258 -12.42 0.98 -11.05
N ASP A 259 -12.55 -0.34 -10.99
CA ASP A 259 -13.86 -1.03 -10.93
C ASP A 259 -14.66 -0.59 -9.70
N PHE A 260 -14.04 -0.55 -8.52
CA PHE A 260 -14.68 -0.08 -7.29
C PHE A 260 -15.02 1.40 -7.35
N ALA A 261 -14.11 2.23 -7.89
CA ALA A 261 -14.35 3.66 -8.03
C ALA A 261 -15.58 3.94 -8.91
N GLN A 262 -15.68 3.27 -10.06
CA GLN A 262 -16.83 3.37 -10.97
C GLN A 262 -18.13 2.88 -10.31
N ALA A 263 -18.10 1.75 -9.60
CA ALA A 263 -19.29 1.18 -8.98
C ALA A 263 -19.82 2.03 -7.80
N SER A 264 -18.93 2.70 -7.08
CA SER A 264 -19.27 3.54 -5.92
C SER A 264 -19.40 5.04 -6.24
N GLY A 265 -19.07 5.46 -7.45
CA GLY A 265 -19.08 6.87 -7.85
C GLY A 265 -17.93 7.69 -7.23
N GLN A 266 -16.88 7.02 -6.77
CA GLN A 266 -15.70 7.67 -6.21
C GLN A 266 -14.75 8.15 -7.31
N SER A 267 -14.01 9.23 -7.03
CA SER A 267 -12.91 9.67 -7.90
C SER A 267 -11.65 8.85 -7.62
N LEU A 268 -11.05 8.30 -8.66
CA LEU A 268 -9.77 7.60 -8.57
C LEU A 268 -8.62 8.59 -8.79
N HIS A 269 -7.71 8.69 -7.83
CA HIS A 269 -6.47 9.44 -7.98
C HIS A 269 -5.32 8.48 -8.28
N ILE A 270 -4.75 8.57 -9.47
CA ILE A 270 -3.67 7.71 -9.95
C ILE A 270 -2.78 8.51 -10.91
N SER A 271 -1.47 8.28 -10.88
CA SER A 271 -0.52 8.95 -11.77
C SER A 271 -0.52 8.34 -13.18
N ASP A 272 -0.23 9.18 -14.18
CA ASP A 272 -0.11 8.73 -15.56
C ASP A 272 1.06 7.75 -15.71
N GLU A 273 2.15 7.93 -14.96
CA GLU A 273 3.31 7.05 -14.96
C GLU A 273 2.97 5.63 -14.51
N LEU A 274 2.17 5.48 -13.46
CA LEU A 274 1.71 4.17 -13.00
C LEU A 274 0.77 3.53 -14.02
N VAL A 275 -0.16 4.31 -14.58
CA VAL A 275 -1.10 3.81 -15.59
C VAL A 275 -0.36 3.34 -16.84
N ASP A 276 0.62 4.10 -17.33
CA ASP A 276 1.41 3.78 -18.51
C ASP A 276 2.24 2.51 -18.29
N TYR A 277 2.84 2.35 -17.10
CA TYR A 277 3.56 1.15 -16.74
C TYR A 277 2.63 -0.08 -16.71
N VAL A 278 1.49 0.03 -16.03
CA VAL A 278 0.49 -1.05 -15.96
C VAL A 278 -0.08 -1.35 -17.34
N ARG A 279 -0.21 -0.36 -18.22
CA ARG A 279 -0.60 -0.54 -19.61
C ARG A 279 0.41 -1.40 -20.38
N GLY A 280 1.71 -1.15 -20.22
CA GLY A 280 2.74 -2.00 -20.81
C GLY A 280 2.68 -3.46 -20.33
N LEU A 281 2.39 -3.66 -19.03
CA LEU A 281 2.14 -5.00 -18.49
C LEU A 281 0.89 -5.64 -19.11
N ALA A 282 -0.21 -4.87 -19.21
CA ALA A 282 -1.47 -5.33 -19.77
C ALA A 282 -1.31 -5.77 -21.23
N GLU A 283 -0.54 -5.04 -22.05
CA GLU A 283 -0.27 -5.38 -23.45
C GLU A 283 0.44 -6.72 -23.62
N THR A 284 1.18 -7.15 -22.59
CA THR A 284 1.84 -8.46 -22.56
C THR A 284 0.93 -9.55 -21.99
N ILE A 285 0.19 -9.24 -20.92
CA ILE A 285 -0.59 -10.22 -20.14
C ILE A 285 -1.96 -10.49 -20.78
N VAL A 286 -2.74 -9.44 -21.05
CA VAL A 286 -4.15 -9.54 -21.45
C VAL A 286 -4.35 -10.41 -22.70
N PRO A 287 -3.55 -10.32 -23.78
CA PRO A 287 -3.74 -11.18 -24.96
C PRO A 287 -3.70 -12.68 -24.65
N ALA A 288 -2.90 -13.11 -23.67
CA ALA A 288 -2.75 -14.52 -23.32
C ALA A 288 -3.95 -15.09 -22.54
N VAL A 289 -4.76 -14.23 -21.93
CA VAL A 289 -5.88 -14.60 -21.04
C VAL A 289 -7.21 -13.93 -21.45
N ARG A 290 -7.28 -13.40 -22.68
CA ARG A 290 -8.50 -12.82 -23.26
C ARG A 290 -9.54 -13.92 -23.52
N GLY A 291 -10.79 -13.64 -23.22
CA GLY A 291 -11.90 -14.60 -23.24
C GLY A 291 -11.98 -15.50 -22.02
N THR A 292 -11.03 -15.43 -21.08
CA THR A 292 -11.07 -16.15 -19.80
C THR A 292 -11.11 -15.19 -18.62
N ALA A 293 -10.03 -14.42 -18.39
CA ALA A 293 -9.94 -13.45 -17.31
C ALA A 293 -10.30 -12.02 -17.75
N PHE A 294 -10.19 -11.73 -19.05
CA PHE A 294 -10.49 -10.41 -19.63
C PHE A 294 -11.45 -10.54 -20.82
N ALA A 295 -12.40 -9.62 -20.94
CA ALA A 295 -13.31 -9.55 -22.08
C ALA A 295 -12.62 -8.97 -23.33
N ASP A 296 -13.33 -8.90 -24.45
CA ASP A 296 -12.85 -8.22 -25.65
C ASP A 296 -12.68 -6.72 -25.40
N GLU A 297 -11.64 -6.12 -26.01
CA GLU A 297 -11.36 -4.69 -25.90
C GLU A 297 -12.54 -3.88 -26.43
N VAL A 298 -12.90 -2.83 -25.69
CA VAL A 298 -13.94 -1.89 -26.10
C VAL A 298 -13.33 -0.58 -26.58
N THR A 299 -14.07 0.15 -27.41
CA THR A 299 -13.62 1.47 -27.86
C THR A 299 -13.80 2.49 -26.74
N PRO A 300 -12.72 3.12 -26.23
CA PRO A 300 -12.86 4.17 -25.23
C PRO A 300 -13.49 5.44 -25.82
N ALA A 301 -14.05 6.30 -24.96
CA ALA A 301 -14.49 7.63 -25.35
C ALA A 301 -13.32 8.47 -25.92
N GLY A 302 -13.62 9.45 -26.78
CA GLY A 302 -12.56 10.27 -27.42
C GLY A 302 -11.73 11.08 -26.42
N ASP A 303 -12.35 11.46 -25.31
CA ASP A 303 -11.80 12.21 -24.17
C ASP A 303 -11.45 11.31 -22.97
N ALA A 304 -11.43 9.98 -23.15
CA ALA A 304 -11.09 9.03 -22.09
C ALA A 304 -9.70 9.30 -21.49
N THR A 305 -9.63 9.28 -20.16
CA THR A 305 -8.39 9.39 -19.39
C THR A 305 -7.46 8.19 -19.64
N PRO A 306 -6.16 8.25 -19.29
CA PRO A 306 -5.27 7.10 -19.43
C PRO A 306 -5.81 5.83 -18.75
N ILE A 307 -6.34 5.93 -17.53
CA ILE A 307 -6.89 4.79 -16.80
C ILE A 307 -8.16 4.24 -17.49
N ASP A 308 -9.02 5.09 -18.05
CA ASP A 308 -10.19 4.63 -18.81
C ASP A 308 -9.79 3.89 -20.09
N ARG A 309 -8.69 4.28 -20.73
CA ARG A 309 -8.15 3.58 -21.91
C ARG A 309 -7.54 2.23 -21.54
N LEU A 310 -6.88 2.13 -20.39
CA LEU A 310 -6.42 0.86 -19.83
C LEU A 310 -7.62 -0.05 -19.49
N ALA A 311 -8.65 0.49 -18.84
CA ALA A 311 -9.89 -0.24 -18.54
C ALA A 311 -10.57 -0.74 -19.83
N ALA A 312 -10.70 0.11 -20.84
CA ALA A 312 -11.25 -0.25 -22.15
C ALA A 312 -10.48 -1.38 -22.85
N PHE A 313 -9.14 -1.33 -22.82
CA PHE A 313 -8.28 -2.39 -23.34
C PHE A 313 -8.48 -3.74 -22.66
N SER A 314 -8.77 -3.71 -21.35
CA SER A 314 -9.12 -4.86 -20.52
C SER A 314 -10.57 -5.35 -20.71
N GLY A 315 -11.34 -4.68 -21.58
CA GLY A 315 -12.73 -5.01 -21.91
C GLY A 315 -13.78 -4.43 -20.97
N ARG A 316 -13.42 -3.43 -20.15
CA ARG A 316 -14.34 -2.75 -19.24
C ARG A 316 -14.97 -1.53 -19.90
N THR A 317 -16.26 -1.32 -19.66
CA THR A 317 -16.97 -0.10 -20.04
C THR A 317 -17.28 0.72 -18.79
N PRO A 318 -17.03 2.04 -18.77
CA PRO A 318 -17.42 2.89 -17.64
C PRO A 318 -18.92 2.76 -17.34
N ILE A 319 -19.28 2.56 -16.06
CA ILE A 319 -20.65 2.79 -15.60
C ILE A 319 -20.92 4.28 -15.79
N ALA A 320 -21.87 4.63 -16.66
CA ALA A 320 -22.24 6.03 -16.88
C ALA A 320 -22.66 6.67 -15.54
N ALA A 321 -22.12 7.84 -15.24
CA ALA A 321 -22.53 8.66 -14.10
C ALA A 321 -23.97 9.19 -14.27
#